data_AF-A0A351KB76-F1
#
_entry.id   AF-A0A351KB76-F1
#
_cell.length_a   1.000
_cell.length_b   1.000
_cell.length_c   1.000
_cell.angle_alpha   90.00
_cell.angle_beta   90.00
_cell.angle_gamma   90.00
#
_symmetry.space_group_name_H-M   'P 1'
#
loop_
_entity.id
_entity.type
_entity.pdbx_description
1 polymer ?
#
loop_
_entity_poly.entity_id
_entity_poly.type
_entity_poly.pdbx_seq_one_letter_code
_entity_poly.pdbx_strand_id
1 'polypeptide(L)'
;MSVAPERGVLGIRRHFTTPGIDPYDEIDWDVRTSRLVDHRDGSVAFQQDGVEVPSDWSVNATNILAQKYFRGPLDGPGRESSLRQVADRVAGTIADWGRRDGYFSDDHEAEAFAAELRYLIVTQRAAFNSPVWFNIGVPGVPQQASACFILSVEDQMSSILNWYVEEGTIFKGGSG
;
A
#
# COMPACT_ATOMS: atom_id res chain seq x y z
N MET A 1 -25.47 -21.66 27.99
CA MET A 1 -24.80 -21.70 26.67
C MET A 1 -24.62 -20.27 26.22
N SER A 2 -23.42 -19.71 26.31
CA SER A 2 -23.13 -18.42 25.67
C SER A 2 -22.97 -18.69 24.18
N VAL A 3 -23.91 -18.21 23.37
CA VAL A 3 -23.76 -18.18 21.92
C VAL A 3 -22.64 -17.17 21.66
N ALA A 4 -21.43 -17.66 21.38
CA ALA A 4 -20.41 -16.80 20.79
C ALA A 4 -21.01 -16.24 19.48
N PRO A 5 -20.89 -14.94 19.18
CA PRO A 5 -21.40 -14.40 17.93
C PRO A 5 -20.78 -15.18 16.77
N GLU A 6 -21.59 -15.61 15.80
CA GLU A 6 -21.18 -16.46 14.67
C GLU A 6 -20.09 -15.83 13.77
N ARG A 7 -19.78 -14.54 13.98
CA ARG A 7 -18.65 -13.84 13.39
C ARG A 7 -17.80 -13.19 14.48
N GLY A 8 -16.51 -13.49 14.47
CA GLY A 8 -15.55 -12.85 15.36
C GLY A 8 -15.39 -11.38 14.99
N VAL A 9 -15.81 -10.49 15.89
CA VAL A 9 -15.51 -9.06 15.83
C VAL A 9 -14.05 -8.87 16.25
N LEU A 10 -13.29 -8.03 15.54
CA LEU A 10 -11.87 -7.80 15.83
C LEU A 10 -11.64 -7.13 17.19
N GLY A 11 -12.50 -6.18 17.58
CA GLY A 11 -12.40 -5.48 18.86
C GLY A 11 -11.24 -4.48 18.90
N ILE A 12 -10.96 -3.81 17.78
CA ILE A 12 -9.86 -2.87 17.61
C ILE A 12 -10.06 -1.64 18.49
N ARG A 13 -8.98 -1.24 19.16
CA ARG A 13 -8.91 -0.01 19.95
C ARG A 13 -7.81 0.88 19.39
N ARG A 14 -8.01 2.18 19.48
CA ARG A 14 -6.97 3.15 19.17
C ARG A 14 -5.83 3.02 20.17
N HIS A 15 -4.61 3.07 19.66
CA HIS A 15 -3.38 2.99 20.43
C HIS A 15 -2.48 4.18 20.16
N PHE A 16 -2.34 4.56 18.89
CA PHE A 16 -1.50 5.68 18.48
C PHE A 16 -2.29 6.94 18.14
N THR A 17 -3.57 6.79 17.79
CA THR A 17 -4.41 7.90 17.27
C THR A 17 -5.44 8.34 18.30
N THR A 18 -5.85 9.61 18.20
CA THR A 18 -6.91 10.18 19.05
C THR A 18 -8.22 10.33 18.25
N PRO A 19 -9.39 9.95 18.80
CA PRO A 19 -10.68 10.21 18.15
C PRO A 19 -10.85 11.68 17.76
N GLY A 20 -11.25 11.94 16.52
CA GLY A 20 -11.49 13.29 16.01
C GLY A 20 -10.24 14.06 15.56
N ILE A 21 -9.03 13.49 15.71
CA ILE A 21 -7.78 14.05 15.18
C ILE A 21 -7.37 13.24 13.95
N ASP A 22 -7.06 13.92 12.83
CA ASP A 22 -6.50 13.24 11.67
C ASP A 22 -5.06 12.80 11.99
N PRO A 23 -4.69 11.51 11.82
CA PRO A 23 -3.34 11.02 12.12
C PRO A 23 -2.22 11.80 11.43
N TYR A 24 -2.51 12.44 10.30
CA TYR A 24 -1.52 13.20 9.56
C TYR A 24 -1.24 14.59 10.14
N ASP A 25 -2.13 15.12 10.98
CA ASP A 25 -1.98 16.43 11.64
C ASP A 25 -0.96 16.38 12.80
N GLU A 26 -0.62 15.17 13.26
CA GLU A 26 0.35 14.92 14.33
C GLU A 26 1.79 14.73 13.81
N ILE A 27 2.03 15.00 12.51
CA ILE A 27 3.29 14.73 11.81
C ILE A 27 3.72 15.99 11.06
N ASP A 28 5.01 16.29 11.07
CA ASP A 28 5.60 17.35 10.25
C ASP A 28 5.86 16.85 8.82
N TRP A 29 5.51 17.68 7.82
CA TRP A 29 5.57 17.33 6.40
C TRP A 29 6.41 18.32 5.61
N ASP A 30 7.21 17.78 4.69
CA ASP A 30 7.99 18.55 3.73
C ASP A 30 7.59 18.21 2.30
N VAL A 31 7.54 19.24 1.46
CA VAL A 31 7.41 19.11 0.01
C VAL A 31 8.78 19.26 -0.64
N ARG A 32 9.18 18.28 -1.45
CA ARG A 32 10.51 18.27 -2.09
C ARG A 32 10.46 17.69 -3.50
N THR A 33 11.51 17.92 -4.28
CA THR A 33 11.68 17.30 -5.59
C THR A 33 12.35 15.95 -5.43
N SER A 34 11.72 14.90 -5.97
CA SER A 34 12.36 13.61 -6.18
C SER A 34 13.10 13.63 -7.51
N ARG A 35 14.41 13.43 -7.49
CA ARG A 35 15.24 13.38 -8.72
C ARG A 35 16.25 12.25 -8.63
N LEU A 36 16.26 11.40 -9.66
CA LEU A 36 17.23 10.34 -9.86
C LEU A 36 18.08 10.66 -11.08
N VAL A 37 19.39 10.79 -10.85
CA VAL A 37 20.39 11.09 -11.85
C VAL A 37 21.18 9.82 -12.14
N ASP A 38 21.34 9.46 -13.40
CA ASP A 38 22.18 8.34 -13.82
C ASP A 38 23.65 8.67 -13.52
N HIS A 39 24.29 7.78 -12.78
CA HIS A 39 25.67 7.96 -12.36
C HIS A 39 26.69 7.84 -13.51
N ARG A 40 26.29 7.32 -14.67
CA ARG A 40 27.16 7.05 -15.82
C ARG A 40 27.36 8.27 -16.69
N ASP A 41 26.29 9.00 -16.94
CA ASP A 41 26.27 10.13 -17.88
C ASP A 41 25.71 11.43 -17.29
N GLY A 42 25.21 11.41 -16.05
CA GLY A 42 24.64 12.57 -15.38
C GLY A 42 23.24 12.95 -15.89
N SER A 43 22.62 12.13 -16.74
CA SER A 43 21.26 12.35 -17.23
C SER A 43 20.22 12.15 -16.12
N VAL A 44 19.08 12.83 -16.23
CA VAL A 44 17.97 12.67 -15.28
C VAL A 44 17.12 11.49 -15.72
N ALA A 45 17.19 10.37 -15.00
CA ALA A 45 16.43 9.15 -15.30
C ALA A 45 14.97 9.25 -14.82
N PHE A 46 14.72 10.00 -13.75
CA PHE A 46 13.38 10.24 -13.23
C PHE A 46 13.37 11.56 -12.44
N GLN A 47 12.30 12.34 -12.60
CA GLN A 47 12.02 13.48 -11.74
C GLN A 47 10.52 13.59 -11.50
N GLN A 48 10.16 13.93 -10.28
CA GLN A 48 8.83 14.38 -9.91
C GLN A 48 8.95 15.50 -8.87
N ASP A 49 8.35 16.64 -9.17
CA ASP A 49 8.29 17.78 -8.25
C ASP A 49 7.07 17.67 -7.33
N GLY A 50 7.07 18.44 -6.24
CA GLY A 50 5.92 18.51 -5.33
C GLY A 50 5.65 17.23 -4.55
N VAL A 51 6.70 16.44 -4.27
CA VAL A 51 6.56 15.19 -3.50
C VAL A 51 6.48 15.52 -2.01
N GLU A 52 5.32 15.25 -1.41
CA GLU A 52 5.03 15.47 0.00
C GLU A 52 5.24 14.18 0.82
N VAL A 53 6.11 14.26 1.82
CA VAL A 53 6.50 13.16 2.72
C VAL A 53 6.77 13.70 4.12
N PRO A 54 6.79 12.86 5.17
CA PRO A 54 7.22 13.27 6.50
C PRO A 54 8.61 13.92 6.47
N SER A 55 8.81 15.00 7.23
CA SER A 55 10.04 15.81 7.17
C SER A 55 11.29 15.00 7.53
N ASP A 56 11.17 14.00 8.40
CA ASP A 56 12.26 13.11 8.83
C ASP A 56 12.68 12.07 7.77
N TRP A 57 11.94 11.92 6.67
CA TRP A 57 12.28 10.97 5.62
C TRP A 57 13.56 11.36 4.88
N SER A 58 14.38 10.35 4.56
CA SER A 58 15.54 10.54 3.70
C SER A 58 15.16 10.90 2.27
N VAL A 59 16.04 11.60 1.56
CA VAL A 59 15.90 11.86 0.11
C VAL A 59 15.79 10.54 -0.67
N ASN A 60 16.52 9.51 -0.27
CA ASN A 60 16.45 8.19 -0.92
C ASN A 60 15.07 7.54 -0.76
N ALA A 61 14.47 7.58 0.44
CA ALA A 61 13.12 7.08 0.66
C ALA A 61 12.08 7.83 -0.18
N THR A 62 12.22 9.16 -0.25
CA THR A 62 11.38 10.03 -1.11
C THR A 62 11.49 9.62 -2.58
N ASN A 63 12.72 9.42 -3.08
CA ASN A 63 12.96 9.02 -4.46
C ASN A 63 12.35 7.65 -4.78
N ILE A 64 12.49 6.68 -3.88
CA ILE A 64 11.91 5.34 -4.05
C ILE A 64 10.37 5.41 -4.04
N LEU A 65 9.77 6.16 -3.11
CA LEU A 65 8.32 6.37 -3.06
C LEU A 65 7.79 6.93 -4.37
N ALA A 66 8.37 8.04 -4.83
CA ALA A 66 7.93 8.70 -6.04
C ALA A 66 8.13 7.82 -7.28
N GLN A 67 9.29 7.19 -7.43
CA GLN A 67 9.58 6.37 -8.61
C GLN A 67 8.76 5.08 -8.64
N LYS A 68 8.67 4.37 -7.50
CA LYS A 68 8.19 2.99 -7.48
C LYS A 68 6.79 2.81 -6.94
N TYR A 69 6.25 3.73 -6.14
CA TYR A 69 5.02 3.48 -5.38
C TYR A 69 3.89 4.45 -5.72
N PHE A 70 4.17 5.71 -6.06
CA PHE A 70 3.15 6.61 -6.61
C PHE A 70 2.52 6.06 -7.90
N ARG A 71 1.19 6.11 -7.94
CA ARG A 71 0.35 5.68 -9.06
C ARG A 71 -0.11 6.85 -9.91
N GLY A 72 -0.60 6.54 -11.10
CA GLY A 72 -0.95 7.52 -12.13
C GLY A 72 0.23 7.82 -13.06
N PRO A 73 -0.05 8.21 -14.33
CA PRO A 73 0.98 8.58 -15.29
C PRO A 73 1.77 9.80 -14.81
N LEU A 74 3.09 9.79 -15.02
CA LEU A 74 3.93 10.94 -14.70
C LEU A 74 3.42 12.19 -15.46
N ASP A 75 3.33 13.32 -14.77
CA ASP A 75 2.77 14.59 -15.24
C ASP A 75 1.29 14.57 -15.69
N GLY A 76 0.60 13.43 -15.52
CA GLY A 76 -0.81 13.30 -15.87
C GLY A 76 -1.77 13.60 -14.71
N PRO A 77 -3.06 13.81 -15.02
CA PRO A 77 -4.07 14.03 -13.99
C PRO A 77 -4.17 12.81 -13.07
N GLY A 78 -4.15 13.03 -11.76
CA GLY A 78 -4.27 11.96 -10.76
C GLY A 78 -2.96 11.23 -10.45
N ARG A 79 -1.80 11.74 -10.89
CA ARG A 79 -0.51 11.30 -10.36
C ARG A 79 -0.45 11.54 -8.85
N GLU A 80 -0.20 10.49 -8.09
CA GLU A 80 0.06 10.62 -6.65
C GLU A 80 1.34 11.46 -6.44
N SER A 81 1.28 12.39 -5.51
CA SER A 81 2.37 13.29 -5.13
C SER A 81 2.59 13.36 -3.62
N SER A 82 1.77 12.69 -2.80
CA SER A 82 1.90 12.66 -1.35
C SER A 82 1.85 11.24 -0.81
N LEU A 83 2.65 10.94 0.23
CA LEU A 83 2.51 9.70 0.99
C LEU A 83 1.11 9.58 1.62
N ARG A 84 0.44 10.70 1.94
CA ARG A 84 -0.94 10.69 2.45
C ARG A 84 -1.87 9.99 1.47
N GLN A 85 -1.78 10.32 0.19
CA GLN A 85 -2.61 9.72 -0.86
C GLN A 85 -2.39 8.20 -0.97
N VAL A 86 -1.13 7.74 -0.88
CA VAL A 86 -0.81 6.31 -0.89
C VAL A 86 -1.39 5.60 0.33
N ALA A 87 -1.22 6.20 1.52
CA ALA A 87 -1.71 5.66 2.77
C ALA A 87 -3.26 5.63 2.80
N ASP A 88 -3.93 6.69 2.35
CA ASP A 88 -5.39 6.76 2.24
C ASP A 88 -5.93 5.72 1.25
N ARG A 89 -5.31 5.59 0.07
CA ARG A 89 -5.71 4.58 -0.93
C ARG A 89 -5.63 3.17 -0.35
N VAL A 90 -4.50 2.81 0.26
CA VAL A 90 -4.29 1.45 0.78
C VAL A 90 -5.13 1.19 2.02
N ALA A 91 -5.02 2.05 3.04
CA ALA A 91 -5.72 1.84 4.31
C ALA A 91 -7.25 1.97 4.16
N GLY A 92 -7.71 2.92 3.34
CA GLY A 92 -9.12 3.09 3.01
C GLY A 92 -9.69 1.85 2.31
N THR A 93 -9.00 1.35 1.29
CA THR A 93 -9.43 0.13 0.57
C THR A 93 -9.53 -1.08 1.50
N ILE A 94 -8.53 -1.29 2.37
CA ILE A 94 -8.54 -2.40 3.33
C ILE A 94 -9.67 -2.22 4.37
N ALA A 95 -9.88 -1.00 4.88
CA ALA A 95 -10.97 -0.71 5.80
C ALA A 95 -12.34 -0.94 5.15
N ASP A 96 -12.52 -0.55 3.89
CA ASP A 96 -13.78 -0.77 3.16
C ASP A 96 -14.06 -2.26 2.92
N TRP A 97 -13.02 -3.06 2.67
CA TRP A 97 -13.16 -4.52 2.65
C TRP A 97 -13.58 -5.05 4.02
N GLY A 98 -12.93 -4.58 5.09
CA GLY A 98 -13.30 -4.93 6.46
C GLY A 98 -14.76 -4.62 6.79
N ARG A 99 -15.27 -3.45 6.39
CA ARG A 99 -16.67 -3.05 6.54
C ARG A 99 -17.59 -3.98 5.77
N ARG A 100 -17.34 -4.14 4.46
CA ARG A 100 -18.17 -4.96 3.57
C ARG A 100 -18.27 -6.41 4.06
N ASP A 101 -17.16 -6.95 4.54
CA ASP A 101 -17.07 -8.34 4.94
C ASP A 101 -17.50 -8.56 6.41
N GLY A 102 -17.82 -7.48 7.14
CA GLY A 102 -18.41 -7.50 8.48
C GLY A 102 -17.42 -7.80 9.61
N TYR A 103 -16.17 -7.35 9.49
CA TYR A 103 -15.12 -7.54 10.49
C TYR A 103 -15.22 -6.58 11.69
N PHE A 104 -15.88 -5.43 11.52
CA PHE A 104 -16.02 -4.39 12.53
C PHE A 104 -17.40 -4.46 13.19
N SER A 105 -17.48 -4.16 14.49
CA SER A 105 -18.75 -4.06 15.22
C SER A 105 -19.59 -2.87 14.77
N ASP A 106 -18.92 -1.78 14.40
CA ASP A 106 -19.53 -0.52 14.00
C ASP A 106 -18.57 0.31 13.12
N ASP A 107 -19.07 1.43 12.60
CA ASP A 107 -18.29 2.35 11.77
C ASP A 107 -17.15 3.02 12.54
N HIS A 108 -17.29 3.22 13.86
CA HIS A 108 -16.27 3.84 14.68
C HIS A 108 -15.05 2.92 14.83
N GLU A 109 -15.23 1.61 14.94
CA GLU A 109 -14.14 0.63 14.91
C GLU A 109 -13.44 0.63 13.54
N ALA A 110 -14.20 0.70 12.45
CA ALA A 110 -13.63 0.76 11.10
C ALA A 110 -12.80 2.04 10.87
N GLU A 111 -13.27 3.19 11.40
CA GLU A 111 -12.54 4.46 11.39
C GLU A 111 -11.29 4.41 12.27
N ALA A 112 -11.38 3.79 13.45
CA ALA A 112 -10.22 3.56 14.32
C ALA A 112 -9.17 2.71 13.61
N PHE A 113 -9.56 1.61 12.97
CA PHE A 113 -8.67 0.77 12.18
C PHE A 113 -7.97 1.55 11.05
N ALA A 114 -8.73 2.30 10.25
CA ALA A 114 -8.17 3.08 9.15
C ALA A 114 -7.21 4.17 9.65
N ALA A 115 -7.53 4.84 10.76
CA ALA A 115 -6.68 5.85 11.36
C ALA A 115 -5.37 5.26 11.91
N GLU A 116 -5.45 4.17 12.69
CA GLU A 116 -4.27 3.47 13.22
C GLU A 116 -3.38 2.96 12.09
N LEU A 117 -3.96 2.35 11.04
CA LEU A 117 -3.20 1.85 9.91
C LEU A 117 -2.51 2.98 9.15
N ARG A 118 -3.18 4.11 8.91
CA ARG A 118 -2.55 5.30 8.30
C ARG A 118 -1.39 5.79 9.14
N TYR A 119 -1.58 5.95 10.45
CA TYR A 119 -0.52 6.36 11.38
C TYR A 119 0.70 5.43 11.31
N LEU A 120 0.48 4.11 11.35
CA LEU A 120 1.55 3.11 11.27
C LEU A 120 2.36 3.22 9.97
N ILE A 121 1.69 3.49 8.85
CA ILE A 121 2.33 3.66 7.53
C ILE A 121 3.19 4.93 7.52
N VAL A 122 2.60 6.09 7.84
CA VAL A 122 3.31 7.38 7.68
C VAL A 122 4.43 7.57 8.69
N THR A 123 4.33 6.93 9.85
CA THR A 123 5.39 6.95 10.86
C THR A 123 6.36 5.77 10.77
N GLN A 124 6.27 4.96 9.70
CA GLN A 124 7.12 3.79 9.44
C GLN A 124 7.22 2.78 10.59
N ARG A 125 6.17 2.64 11.41
CA ARG A 125 6.06 1.60 12.44
C ARG A 125 5.69 0.23 11.86
N ALA A 126 5.09 0.22 10.68
CA ALA A 126 4.83 -0.96 9.89
C ALA A 126 4.91 -0.64 8.39
N ALA A 127 5.18 -1.65 7.57
CA ALA A 127 5.15 -1.54 6.12
C ALA A 127 4.56 -2.80 5.50
N PHE A 128 3.77 -2.63 4.45
CA PHE A 128 3.35 -3.75 3.62
C PHE A 128 4.45 -4.21 2.67
N ASN A 129 4.28 -5.42 2.14
CA ASN A 129 5.04 -5.89 0.99
C ASN A 129 4.74 -5.04 -0.27
N SER A 130 5.56 -5.18 -1.30
CA SER A 130 5.47 -4.34 -2.50
C SER A 130 4.15 -4.45 -3.29
N PRO A 131 3.57 -5.65 -3.54
CA PRO A 131 2.28 -5.78 -4.22
C PRO A 131 1.15 -4.95 -3.60
N VAL A 132 1.10 -4.84 -2.27
CA VAL A 132 0.08 -4.00 -1.62
C VAL A 132 0.17 -2.56 -2.10
N TRP A 133 1.38 -1.99 -2.12
CA TRP A 133 1.60 -0.61 -2.56
C TRP A 133 1.27 -0.40 -4.05
N PHE A 134 1.57 -1.40 -4.88
CA PHE A 134 1.38 -1.33 -6.33
C PHE A 134 -0.08 -1.45 -6.76
N ASN A 135 -0.87 -2.26 -6.05
CA ASN A 135 -2.12 -2.79 -6.59
C ASN A 135 -3.36 -2.32 -5.83
N ILE A 136 -3.27 -2.20 -4.50
CA ILE A 136 -4.45 -2.08 -3.65
C ILE A 136 -5.04 -0.68 -3.75
N GLY A 137 -6.33 -0.60 -4.08
CA GLY A 137 -7.06 0.65 -4.31
C GLY A 137 -6.74 1.34 -5.63
N VAL A 138 -5.93 0.74 -6.51
CA VAL A 138 -5.58 1.34 -7.81
C VAL A 138 -6.65 1.00 -8.85
N PRO A 139 -7.29 2.00 -9.51
CA PRO A 139 -8.33 1.74 -10.49
C PRO A 139 -7.84 0.91 -11.68
N GLY A 140 -8.62 -0.09 -12.09
CA GLY A 140 -8.32 -0.93 -13.25
C GLY A 140 -7.16 -1.93 -13.05
N VAL A 141 -6.59 -2.02 -11.84
CA VAL A 141 -5.52 -2.97 -11.50
C VAL A 141 -6.08 -4.11 -10.65
N PRO A 142 -5.68 -5.37 -10.89
CA PRO A 142 -6.04 -6.49 -10.02
C PRO A 142 -5.62 -6.24 -8.57
N GLN A 143 -6.50 -6.51 -7.61
CA GLN A 143 -6.28 -6.23 -6.19
C GLN A 143 -5.42 -7.32 -5.49
N GLN A 144 -4.27 -7.67 -6.08
CA GLN A 144 -3.36 -8.69 -5.57
C GLN A 144 -2.42 -8.11 -4.49
N ALA A 145 -2.52 -8.62 -3.26
CA ALA A 145 -1.74 -8.16 -2.11
C ALA A 145 -0.56 -9.08 -1.73
N SER A 146 -0.54 -10.32 -2.19
CA SER A 146 0.44 -11.33 -1.75
C SER A 146 1.71 -11.24 -2.58
N ALA A 147 2.88 -11.22 -1.96
CA ALA A 147 4.18 -11.25 -2.64
C ALA A 147 4.74 -12.65 -2.89
N CYS A 148 4.22 -13.66 -2.19
CA CYS A 148 4.79 -15.01 -2.18
C CYS A 148 3.72 -16.04 -2.58
N PHE A 149 4.07 -16.92 -3.52
CA PHE A 149 3.27 -18.04 -3.97
C PHE A 149 4.14 -19.31 -4.02
N ILE A 150 3.51 -20.48 -3.85
CA ILE A 150 4.16 -21.77 -4.05
C ILE A 150 3.32 -22.53 -5.06
N LEU A 151 3.95 -22.88 -6.18
CA LEU A 151 3.32 -23.66 -7.25
C LEU A 151 3.74 -25.12 -7.15
N SER A 152 2.78 -26.03 -7.27
CA SER A 152 3.05 -27.45 -7.40
C SER A 152 3.25 -27.83 -8.86
N VAL A 153 4.18 -28.74 -9.14
CA VAL A 153 4.41 -29.30 -10.47
C VAL A 153 4.36 -30.82 -10.37
N GLU A 154 3.55 -31.45 -11.22
CA GLU A 154 3.50 -32.90 -11.38
C GLU A 154 4.54 -33.35 -12.42
N ASP A 155 5.02 -34.59 -12.32
CA ASP A 155 5.93 -35.19 -13.29
C ASP A 155 5.19 -35.61 -14.58
N GLN A 156 4.58 -34.62 -15.22
CA GLN A 156 3.86 -34.70 -16.49
C GLN A 156 4.20 -33.46 -17.32
N MET A 157 4.50 -33.64 -18.60
CA MET A 157 4.94 -32.55 -19.48
C MET A 157 3.95 -31.38 -19.52
N SER A 158 2.64 -31.67 -19.47
CA SER A 158 1.59 -30.63 -19.42
C SER A 158 1.65 -29.78 -18.15
N SER A 159 1.95 -30.38 -16.98
CA SER A 159 2.08 -29.65 -15.71
C SER A 159 3.33 -28.77 -15.72
N ILE A 160 4.46 -29.30 -16.19
CA ILE A 160 5.72 -28.57 -16.32
C ILE A 160 5.56 -27.35 -17.25
N LEU A 161 4.88 -27.50 -18.39
CA LEU A 161 4.66 -26.38 -19.31
C LEU A 161 3.66 -25.35 -18.77
N ASN A 162 2.61 -25.80 -18.06
CA ASN A 162 1.63 -24.90 -17.45
C ASN A 162 2.25 -24.03 -16.35
N TRP A 163 3.27 -24.54 -15.65
CA TRP A 163 3.97 -23.80 -14.61
C TRP A 163 4.48 -22.43 -15.09
N TYR A 164 5.00 -22.34 -16.32
CA TYR A 164 5.45 -21.05 -16.90
C TYR A 164 4.31 -20.05 -17.10
N VAL A 165 3.09 -20.53 -17.38
CA VAL A 165 1.91 -19.68 -17.54
C VAL A 165 1.47 -19.14 -16.18
N GLU A 166 1.45 -20.00 -15.16
CA GLU A 166 1.10 -19.62 -13.78
C GLU A 166 2.12 -18.65 -13.19
N GLU A 167 3.41 -18.98 -13.30
CA GLU A 167 4.52 -18.15 -12.86
C GLU A 167 4.49 -16.77 -13.57
N GLY A 168 4.33 -16.75 -14.89
CA GLY A 168 4.22 -15.51 -15.65
C GLY A 168 3.03 -14.64 -15.24
N THR A 169 1.91 -15.26 -14.85
CA THR A 169 0.73 -14.55 -14.36
C THR A 169 0.98 -13.93 -12.98
N ILE A 170 1.65 -14.66 -12.09
CA ILE A 170 2.02 -14.18 -10.74
C ILE A 170 3.01 -13.02 -10.83
N PHE A 171 4.06 -13.14 -11.65
CA PHE A 171 5.05 -12.07 -11.84
C PHE A 171 4.45 -10.80 -12.43
N LYS A 172 3.47 -10.91 -13.32
CA LYS A 172 2.75 -9.74 -13.86
C LYS A 172 2.10 -8.90 -12.74
N GLY A 173 1.68 -9.54 -11.65
CA GLY A 173 1.12 -8.86 -10.47
C GLY A 173 2.15 -8.32 -9.48
N GLY A 174 3.45 -8.50 -9.75
CA GLY A 174 4.56 -8.03 -8.90
C GLY A 174 4.95 -9.01 -7.79
N SER A 175 4.62 -10.29 -7.95
CA SER A 175 4.83 -11.33 -6.94
C SER A 175 5.74 -12.45 -7.45
N GLY A 176 6.25 -13.28 -6.54
CA GLY A 176 7.08 -14.44 -6.87
C GLY A 176 6.74 -15.66 -6.05
#